data_AF-A0A0B8P8P7-F1
#
_entry.id   AF-A0A0B8P8P7-F1
#
_cell.length_a   1.000
_cell.length_b   1.000
_cell.length_c   1.000
_cell.angle_alpha   90.00
_cell.angle_beta   90.00
_cell.angle_gamma   90.00
#
_symmetry.space_group_name_H-M   'P 1'
#
loop_
_entity.id
_entity.type
_entity.pdbx_description
1 polymer ?
#
loop_
_entity_poly.entity_id
_entity_poly.type
_entity_poly.pdbx_seq_one_letter_code
_entity_poly.pdbx_strand_id
1 'polypeptide(L)'
;MKSFKKQKGVAIIVVALSMVAIGGMAQLAVEGSRIIQERNRLADAAEAATLAVSIANRSDKTFSDQMARDYLEKYLPNVDIENVNVIRKEGQEEVDGNKLYYVQYEVEADAKFGSQLSFINSGSGDSDSRAIGNEAMAKTYMLPSDLDLVYVADFSGSMDEDWSRTQTRLEVLKEQVNIISDDLLSSGAVEAGYAHRIGFVPYNMRTQELVDGERRCVTELEYKSATVDGVRVNHSDIDWYQWGYKRVGDVSECSKKAKNCPDFSTQAHASVISDIFDQSRRETGYGKDTARWPDPLSYIDIDKTVRNWNISKTVQHNLHPNYSDSGMRLFGGSICGSKAKFETIGLSNQKPIIDDMEASGGTSVYQGFIRGAQILASARPDKDNPDDLEEYFERSQMLLILSDGQEDPYRNTFSRLVNAGLCTEIREHFKDHERPLYIGVIGISFDASGQTGFRDCADEIIDVSNSEDLLEKIQELIQKGAATSGVSRLYDKTL
;
A
#
# COMPACT_ATOMS: atom_id res chain seq x y z
N MET A 1 -92.16 37.72 -34.23
CA MET A 1 -91.55 36.65 -33.42
C MET A 1 -90.62 35.82 -34.32
N LYS A 2 -89.30 35.83 -34.10
CA LYS A 2 -88.33 35.01 -34.85
C LYS A 2 -88.21 33.63 -34.18
N SER A 3 -88.42 32.58 -34.96
CA SER A 3 -88.33 31.18 -34.52
C SER A 3 -86.85 30.76 -34.38
N PHE A 4 -86.45 30.33 -33.20
CA PHE A 4 -85.13 29.72 -32.93
C PHE A 4 -85.16 28.23 -33.29
N LYS A 5 -84.52 27.84 -34.40
CA LYS A 5 -84.23 26.43 -34.69
C LYS A 5 -83.14 25.93 -33.71
N LYS A 6 -83.49 25.00 -32.82
CA LYS A 6 -82.55 24.36 -31.89
C LYS A 6 -81.66 23.33 -32.62
N GLN A 7 -80.38 23.66 -32.81
CA GLN A 7 -79.35 22.73 -33.29
C GLN A 7 -78.86 21.84 -32.14
N LYS A 8 -79.49 20.68 -31.92
CA LYS A 8 -79.12 19.75 -30.83
C LYS A 8 -77.95 18.81 -31.16
N GLY A 9 -77.56 18.66 -32.43
CA GLY A 9 -76.50 17.71 -32.85
C GLY A 9 -75.08 18.27 -32.76
N VAL A 10 -74.86 19.55 -33.11
CA VAL A 10 -73.52 20.16 -33.12
C VAL A 10 -72.96 20.33 -31.70
N ALA A 11 -73.82 20.64 -30.72
CA ALA A 11 -73.41 20.80 -29.33
C ALA A 11 -72.84 19.49 -28.74
N ILE A 12 -73.38 18.33 -29.12
CA ILE A 12 -72.90 17.02 -28.64
C ILE A 12 -71.51 16.71 -29.23
N ILE A 13 -71.29 17.02 -30.51
CA ILE A 13 -70.00 16.80 -31.17
C ILE A 13 -68.91 17.70 -30.55
N VAL A 14 -69.22 18.97 -30.29
CA VAL A 14 -68.29 19.89 -29.63
C VAL A 14 -67.98 19.43 -28.20
N VAL A 15 -68.99 19.03 -27.43
CA VAL A 15 -68.77 18.49 -26.06
C VAL A 15 -67.92 17.22 -26.08
N ALA A 16 -68.16 16.30 -27.02
CA ALA A 16 -67.37 15.08 -27.15
C ALA A 16 -65.90 15.38 -27.50
N LEU A 17 -65.65 16.29 -28.45
CA LEU A 17 -64.29 16.74 -28.80
C LEU A 17 -63.60 17.47 -27.64
N SER A 18 -64.32 18.31 -26.90
CA SER A 18 -63.78 18.98 -25.70
C SER A 18 -63.46 18.00 -24.58
N MET A 19 -64.27 16.96 -24.39
CA MET A 19 -64.04 15.94 -23.36
C MET A 19 -62.79 15.10 -23.66
N VAL A 20 -62.55 14.78 -24.94
CA VAL A 20 -61.30 14.14 -25.40
C VAL A 20 -60.10 15.06 -25.18
N ALA A 21 -60.21 16.35 -25.52
CA ALA A 21 -59.12 17.31 -25.33
C ALA A 21 -58.77 17.50 -23.83
N ILE A 22 -59.78 17.65 -22.97
CA ILE A 22 -59.60 17.80 -21.53
C ILE A 22 -59.06 16.52 -20.91
N GLY A 23 -59.60 15.35 -21.29
CA GLY A 23 -59.12 14.05 -20.83
C GLY A 23 -57.66 13.79 -21.22
N GLY A 24 -57.29 14.12 -22.46
CA GLY A 24 -55.90 14.02 -22.93
C GLY A 24 -54.95 14.92 -22.15
N MET A 25 -55.33 16.17 -21.89
CA MET A 25 -54.52 17.08 -21.06
C MET A 25 -54.40 16.60 -19.61
N ALA A 26 -55.47 16.08 -19.01
CA ALA A 26 -55.43 15.55 -17.66
C ALA A 26 -54.48 14.34 -17.54
N GLN A 27 -54.50 13.44 -18.53
CA GLN A 27 -53.62 12.27 -18.52
C GLN A 27 -52.16 12.62 -18.80
N LEU A 28 -51.89 13.58 -19.69
CA LEU A 28 -50.54 14.14 -19.87
C LEU A 28 -50.04 14.84 -18.60
N ALA A 29 -50.91 15.51 -17.86
CA ALA A 29 -50.54 16.14 -16.59
C ALA A 29 -50.18 15.09 -15.52
N VAL A 30 -50.97 14.02 -15.41
CA VAL A 30 -50.68 12.90 -14.48
C VAL A 30 -49.40 12.20 -14.87
N GLU A 31 -49.26 11.79 -16.14
CA GLU A 31 -48.06 11.08 -16.59
C GLU A 31 -46.82 11.97 -16.54
N GLY A 32 -46.96 13.25 -16.92
CA GLY A 32 -45.89 14.24 -16.80
C GLY A 32 -45.43 14.40 -15.36
N SER A 33 -46.37 14.48 -14.41
CA SER A 33 -46.03 14.55 -12.97
C SER A 33 -45.34 13.28 -12.47
N ARG A 34 -45.76 12.11 -12.96
CA ARG A 34 -45.16 10.82 -12.60
C ARG A 34 -43.75 10.66 -13.15
N ILE A 35 -43.51 11.04 -14.41
CA ILE A 35 -42.18 11.05 -15.03
C ILE A 35 -41.23 11.94 -14.23
N ILE A 36 -41.68 13.12 -13.81
CA ILE A 36 -40.89 14.03 -12.98
C ILE A 36 -40.57 13.39 -11.62
N GLN A 37 -41.55 12.75 -10.98
CA GLN A 37 -41.33 12.05 -9.70
C GLN A 37 -40.35 10.87 -9.83
N GLU A 38 -40.48 10.06 -10.88
CA GLU A 38 -39.60 8.93 -11.14
C GLU A 38 -38.16 9.39 -11.42
N ARG A 39 -38.00 10.47 -12.17
CA ARG A 39 -36.69 11.11 -12.39
C ARG A 39 -36.08 11.66 -11.12
N ASN A 40 -36.86 12.35 -10.28
CA ASN A 40 -36.36 12.89 -9.01
C ASN A 40 -35.96 11.78 -8.04
N ARG A 41 -36.74 10.69 -7.96
CA ARG A 41 -36.38 9.54 -7.11
C ARG A 41 -35.10 8.84 -7.57
N LEU A 42 -34.90 8.73 -8.89
CA LEU A 42 -33.65 8.22 -9.43
C LEU A 42 -32.47 9.15 -9.10
N ALA A 43 -32.69 10.47 -9.13
CA ALA A 43 -31.69 11.46 -8.72
C ALA A 43 -31.30 11.30 -7.26
N ASP A 44 -32.27 11.31 -6.35
CA ASP A 44 -32.02 11.16 -4.92
C ASP A 44 -31.30 9.83 -4.61
N ALA A 45 -31.67 8.75 -5.30
CA ALA A 45 -31.04 7.45 -5.16
C ALA A 45 -29.60 7.44 -5.68
N ALA A 46 -29.35 8.07 -6.84
CA ALA A 46 -28.01 8.20 -7.41
C ALA A 46 -27.11 9.07 -6.52
N GLU A 47 -27.61 10.18 -5.97
CA GLU A 47 -26.86 11.02 -5.02
C GLU A 47 -26.49 10.25 -3.75
N ALA A 48 -27.42 9.50 -3.18
CA ALA A 48 -27.15 8.65 -2.02
C ALA A 48 -26.12 7.56 -2.34
N ALA A 49 -26.19 6.95 -3.52
CA ALA A 49 -25.22 5.97 -3.99
C ALA A 49 -23.84 6.60 -4.19
N THR A 50 -23.75 7.76 -4.84
CA THR A 50 -22.49 8.48 -5.07
C THR A 50 -21.81 8.84 -3.77
N LEU A 51 -22.58 9.33 -2.78
CA LEU A 51 -22.06 9.64 -1.46
C LEU A 51 -21.56 8.39 -0.73
N ALA A 52 -22.29 7.28 -0.82
CA ALA A 52 -21.89 6.04 -0.16
C ALA A 52 -20.59 5.47 -0.76
N VAL A 53 -20.46 5.51 -2.08
CA VAL A 53 -19.24 5.08 -2.78
C VAL A 53 -18.08 6.04 -2.50
N SER A 54 -18.32 7.35 -2.42
CA SER A 54 -17.28 8.33 -2.08
C SER A 54 -16.77 8.21 -0.65
N ILE A 55 -17.62 7.75 0.28
CA ILE A 55 -17.24 7.44 1.66
C ILE A 55 -16.43 6.14 1.72
N ALA A 56 -16.86 5.09 1.00
CA ALA A 56 -16.12 3.82 0.94
C ALA A 56 -14.74 3.97 0.31
N ASN A 57 -14.60 4.92 -0.62
CA ASN A 57 -13.37 5.35 -1.28
C ASN A 57 -12.45 4.19 -1.72
N ARG A 58 -12.98 3.21 -2.45
CA ARG A 58 -12.20 2.07 -2.96
C ARG A 58 -11.83 2.27 -4.43
N SER A 59 -10.62 1.88 -4.78
CA SER A 59 -10.11 1.93 -6.17
C SER A 59 -10.69 0.81 -7.06
N ASP A 60 -11.21 -0.27 -6.46
CA ASP A 60 -11.85 -1.35 -7.20
C ASP A 60 -13.19 -0.89 -7.79
N LYS A 61 -13.22 -0.81 -9.13
CA LYS A 61 -14.41 -0.45 -9.89
C LYS A 61 -15.55 -1.44 -9.69
N THR A 62 -15.27 -2.74 -9.61
CA THR A 62 -16.30 -3.78 -9.47
C THR A 62 -17.03 -3.64 -8.15
N PHE A 63 -16.26 -3.41 -7.07
CA PHE A 63 -16.81 -3.13 -5.76
C PHE A 63 -17.67 -1.86 -5.76
N SER A 64 -17.16 -0.79 -6.37
CA SER A 64 -17.85 0.51 -6.44
C SER A 64 -19.15 0.43 -7.24
N ASP A 65 -19.14 -0.24 -8.40
CA ASP A 65 -20.31 -0.47 -9.25
C ASP A 65 -21.37 -1.31 -8.51
N GLN A 66 -20.96 -2.37 -7.81
CA GLN A 66 -21.87 -3.20 -7.03
C GLN A 66 -22.48 -2.42 -5.85
N MET A 67 -21.66 -1.65 -5.13
CA MET A 67 -22.14 -0.84 -4.00
C MET A 67 -23.14 0.22 -4.47
N ALA A 68 -22.88 0.90 -5.59
CA ALA A 68 -23.82 1.84 -6.17
C ALA A 68 -25.14 1.17 -6.57
N ARG A 69 -25.07 -0.02 -7.20
CA ARG A 69 -26.25 -0.81 -7.57
C ARG A 69 -27.08 -1.20 -6.35
N ASP A 70 -26.44 -1.70 -5.29
CA ASP A 70 -27.12 -2.10 -4.05
C ASP A 70 -27.89 -0.92 -3.42
N TYR A 71 -27.32 0.29 -3.45
CA TYR A 71 -27.99 1.51 -3.00
C TYR A 71 -29.19 1.85 -3.90
N LEU A 72 -29.01 1.86 -5.22
CA LEU A 72 -30.07 2.17 -6.18
C LEU A 72 -31.27 1.21 -6.04
N GLU A 73 -31.01 -0.09 -5.97
CA GLU A 73 -32.05 -1.13 -5.84
C GLU A 73 -32.81 -1.01 -4.51
N LYS A 74 -32.13 -0.57 -3.44
CA LYS A 74 -32.76 -0.35 -2.14
C LYS A 74 -33.67 0.88 -2.11
N TYR A 75 -33.31 1.96 -2.81
CA TYR A 75 -34.13 3.16 -2.93
C TYR A 75 -35.27 3.02 -3.96
N LEU A 76 -35.12 2.11 -4.93
CA LEU A 76 -36.06 1.85 -6.01
C LEU A 76 -36.50 0.36 -6.07
N PRO A 77 -37.18 -0.17 -5.04
CA PRO A 77 -37.41 -1.62 -4.87
C PRO A 77 -38.34 -2.29 -5.90
N ASN A 78 -38.78 -1.59 -6.95
CA ASN A 78 -39.65 -2.12 -8.02
C ASN A 78 -39.32 -1.50 -9.38
N VAL A 79 -38.06 -1.16 -9.61
CA VAL A 79 -37.58 -0.54 -10.85
C VAL A 79 -36.41 -1.37 -11.36
N ASP A 80 -36.43 -1.72 -12.64
CA ASP A 80 -35.34 -2.45 -13.26
C ASP A 80 -34.18 -1.49 -13.55
N ILE A 81 -33.06 -1.69 -12.85
CA ILE A 81 -31.81 -0.94 -13.05
C ILE A 81 -30.95 -1.68 -14.08
N GLU A 82 -30.80 -1.11 -15.29
CA GLU A 82 -30.08 -1.76 -16.39
C GLU A 82 -28.57 -1.57 -16.24
N ASN A 83 -28.12 -0.32 -16.25
CA ASN A 83 -26.71 0.04 -16.19
C ASN A 83 -26.43 0.83 -14.92
N VAL A 84 -25.34 0.48 -14.26
CA VAL A 84 -24.73 1.27 -13.18
C VAL A 84 -23.26 1.36 -13.50
N ASN A 85 -22.74 2.58 -13.58
CA ASN A 85 -21.34 2.84 -13.85
C ASN A 85 -20.83 3.90 -12.88
N VAL A 86 -19.85 3.54 -12.06
CA VAL A 86 -19.11 4.48 -11.23
C VAL A 86 -17.86 4.93 -11.97
N ILE A 87 -17.73 6.24 -12.15
CA ILE A 87 -16.54 6.90 -12.67
C ILE A 87 -15.81 7.54 -11.50
N ARG A 88 -14.54 7.17 -11.30
CA ARG A 88 -13.64 7.75 -10.30
C ARG A 88 -12.62 8.63 -11.00
N LYS A 89 -12.48 9.88 -10.55
CA LYS A 89 -11.50 10.86 -11.03
C LYS A 89 -10.74 11.43 -9.84
N GLU A 90 -9.50 11.82 -10.06
CA GLU A 90 -8.64 12.44 -9.06
C GLU A 90 -8.13 13.77 -9.60
N GLY A 91 -7.88 14.72 -8.70
CA GLY A 91 -7.32 16.00 -9.10
C GLY A 91 -6.96 16.90 -7.92
N GLN A 92 -6.48 18.09 -8.24
CA GLN A 92 -6.18 19.13 -7.27
C GLN A 92 -7.03 20.36 -7.59
N GLU A 93 -7.56 21.00 -6.55
CA GLU A 93 -8.35 22.21 -6.64
C GLU A 93 -7.96 23.17 -5.52
N GLU A 94 -7.91 24.47 -5.82
CA GLU A 94 -7.63 25.48 -4.81
C GLU A 94 -8.96 25.87 -4.13
N VAL A 95 -9.09 25.53 -2.85
CA VAL A 95 -10.27 25.82 -2.04
C VAL A 95 -9.82 26.66 -0.85
N ASP A 96 -10.40 27.85 -0.69
CA ASP A 96 -10.08 28.82 0.38
C ASP A 96 -8.57 29.18 0.47
N GLY A 97 -7.86 29.19 -0.67
CA GLY A 97 -6.43 29.51 -0.75
C GLY A 97 -5.50 28.33 -0.45
N ASN A 98 -6.04 27.15 -0.14
CA ASN A 98 -5.29 25.91 0.02
C ASN A 98 -5.49 25.00 -1.20
N LYS A 99 -4.40 24.47 -1.77
CA LYS A 99 -4.49 23.41 -2.77
C LYS A 99 -4.87 22.10 -2.08
N LEU A 100 -6.10 21.66 -2.29
CA LEU A 100 -6.62 20.41 -1.75
C LEU A 100 -6.70 19.36 -2.85
N TYR A 101 -6.22 18.16 -2.53
CA TYR A 101 -6.45 17.00 -3.37
C TYR A 101 -7.87 16.48 -3.15
N TYR A 102 -8.53 16.10 -4.24
CA TYR A 102 -9.87 15.54 -4.19
C TYR A 102 -9.96 14.24 -4.99
N VAL A 103 -10.81 13.34 -4.50
CA VAL A 103 -11.31 12.20 -5.27
C VAL A 103 -12.76 12.45 -5.58
N GLN A 104 -13.09 12.43 -6.86
CA GLN A 104 -14.42 12.60 -7.39
C GLN A 104 -15.01 11.25 -7.79
N TYR A 105 -16.23 10.98 -7.34
CA TYR A 105 -17.04 9.86 -7.78
C TYR A 105 -18.26 10.37 -8.53
N GLU A 106 -18.61 9.68 -9.59
CA GLU A 106 -19.76 9.97 -10.43
C GLU A 106 -20.51 8.66 -10.66
N VAL A 107 -21.78 8.60 -10.29
CA VAL A 107 -22.65 7.44 -10.52
C VAL A 107 -23.57 7.76 -11.68
N GLU A 108 -23.44 6.98 -12.74
CA GLU A 108 -24.33 6.97 -13.89
C GLU A 108 -25.25 5.76 -13.77
N ALA A 109 -26.56 6.00 -13.82
CA ALA A 109 -27.55 4.94 -13.69
C ALA A 109 -28.70 5.09 -14.70
N ASP A 110 -29.04 3.97 -15.35
CA ASP A 110 -30.19 3.86 -16.24
C ASP A 110 -31.26 2.97 -15.60
N ALA A 111 -32.47 3.50 -15.48
CA ALA A 111 -33.59 2.80 -14.87
C ALA A 111 -34.82 2.77 -15.78
N LYS A 112 -35.53 1.63 -15.81
CA LYS A 112 -36.74 1.43 -16.59
C LYS A 112 -38.00 1.58 -15.75
N PHE A 113 -38.82 2.57 -16.10
CA PHE A 113 -40.12 2.80 -15.46
C PHE A 113 -41.29 2.41 -16.38
N GLY A 114 -42.32 1.77 -15.83
CA GLY A 114 -43.51 1.37 -16.59
C GLY A 114 -44.45 2.54 -16.86
N SER A 115 -44.77 2.78 -18.13
CA SER A 115 -45.71 3.85 -18.54
C SER A 115 -47.18 3.41 -18.55
N GLN A 116 -48.11 4.35 -18.36
CA GLN A 116 -49.55 4.09 -18.24
C GLN A 116 -50.44 4.84 -19.26
N LEU A 117 -49.85 5.33 -20.36
CA LEU A 117 -50.61 5.99 -21.43
C LEU A 117 -51.45 5.00 -22.25
N SER A 118 -52.59 4.59 -21.69
CA SER A 118 -53.53 3.62 -22.29
C SER A 118 -54.50 4.21 -23.34
N PHE A 119 -54.52 5.53 -23.58
CA PHE A 119 -55.62 6.18 -24.30
C PHE A 119 -55.58 6.05 -25.84
N ILE A 120 -54.42 5.75 -26.45
CA ILE A 120 -54.28 5.76 -27.93
C ILE A 120 -54.02 4.36 -28.51
N ASN A 121 -53.46 3.42 -27.73
CA ASN A 121 -53.19 2.06 -28.21
C ASN A 121 -54.32 1.09 -27.83
N SER A 122 -55.36 1.05 -28.65
CA SER A 122 -56.26 -0.11 -28.72
C SER A 122 -55.54 -1.27 -29.44
N GLY A 123 -54.61 -1.92 -28.74
CA GLY A 123 -53.90 -3.10 -29.25
C GLY A 123 -52.53 -3.27 -28.60
N SER A 124 -52.30 -4.46 -28.02
CA SER A 124 -51.11 -4.92 -27.31
C SER A 124 -50.82 -4.24 -25.97
N GLY A 125 -51.04 -5.00 -24.88
CA GLY A 125 -50.62 -4.64 -23.54
C GLY A 125 -49.12 -4.85 -23.37
N ASP A 126 -48.33 -4.05 -24.07
CA ASP A 126 -46.90 -3.93 -23.81
C ASP A 126 -46.71 -2.72 -22.89
N SER A 127 -46.21 -2.97 -21.69
CA SER A 127 -45.85 -1.91 -20.76
C SER A 127 -44.61 -1.23 -21.30
N ASP A 128 -44.78 -0.15 -22.09
CA ASP A 128 -43.67 0.65 -22.59
C ASP A 128 -42.81 1.10 -21.39
N SER A 129 -41.62 0.48 -21.26
CA SER A 129 -40.61 0.84 -20.27
C SER A 129 -39.81 2.03 -20.77
N ARG A 130 -39.60 3.04 -19.94
CA ARG A 130 -38.84 4.24 -20.30
C ARG A 130 -37.53 4.28 -19.53
N ALA A 131 -36.42 4.39 -20.26
CA ALA A 131 -35.12 4.64 -19.68
C ALA A 131 -35.03 6.08 -19.18
N ILE A 132 -34.72 6.25 -17.90
CA ILE A 132 -34.39 7.55 -17.29
C ILE A 132 -32.95 7.43 -16.80
N GLY A 133 -32.10 8.37 -17.24
CA GLY A 133 -30.71 8.48 -16.80
C GLY A 133 -30.53 9.55 -15.73
N ASN A 134 -29.61 9.31 -14.80
CA ASN A 134 -29.12 10.32 -13.86
C ASN A 134 -27.59 10.27 -13.75
N GLU A 135 -26.98 11.41 -13.48
CA GLU A 135 -25.56 11.59 -13.23
C GLU A 135 -25.40 12.37 -11.92
N ALA A 136 -24.97 11.69 -10.85
CA ALA A 136 -24.74 12.31 -9.55
C ALA A 136 -23.25 12.32 -9.23
N MET A 137 -22.73 13.46 -8.78
CA MET A 137 -21.31 13.67 -8.52
C MET A 137 -21.06 14.01 -7.04
N ALA A 138 -20.04 13.40 -6.45
CA ALA A 138 -19.51 13.78 -5.15
C ALA A 138 -18.00 13.97 -5.25
N LYS A 139 -17.47 15.01 -4.61
CA LYS A 139 -16.03 15.19 -4.39
C LYS A 139 -15.73 15.04 -2.91
N THR A 140 -14.77 14.17 -2.58
CA THR A 140 -14.19 14.05 -1.26
C THR A 140 -12.89 14.84 -1.23
N TYR A 141 -12.88 15.97 -0.52
CA TYR A 141 -11.66 16.76 -0.28
C TYR A 141 -10.94 16.16 0.90
N MET A 142 -9.81 15.53 0.65
CA MET A 142 -9.08 14.82 1.68
C MET A 142 -8.61 15.82 2.73
N LEU A 143 -9.02 15.56 3.97
CA LEU A 143 -8.47 16.31 5.09
C LEU A 143 -7.02 15.84 5.28
N PRO A 144 -6.17 16.66 5.88
CA PRO A 144 -4.86 16.20 6.28
C PRO A 144 -5.00 15.34 7.55
N SER A 145 -4.35 14.17 7.59
CA SER A 145 -4.11 13.44 8.85
C SER A 145 -2.62 13.44 9.10
N ASP A 146 -2.28 13.19 10.36
CA ASP A 146 -0.94 12.80 10.70
C ASP A 146 -0.55 11.52 9.94
N LEU A 147 0.71 11.49 9.49
CA LEU A 147 1.26 10.44 8.66
C LEU A 147 2.46 9.84 9.39
N ASP A 148 2.47 8.52 9.50
CA ASP A 148 3.68 7.76 9.82
C ASP A 148 4.21 7.16 8.53
N LEU A 149 5.28 7.78 8.01
CA LEU A 149 5.93 7.34 6.78
C LEU A 149 7.25 6.69 7.12
N VAL A 150 7.43 5.44 6.71
CA VAL A 150 8.73 4.77 6.78
C VAL A 150 9.24 4.48 5.38
N TYR A 151 10.35 5.12 5.03
CA TYR A 151 11.11 4.79 3.83
C TYR A 151 11.89 3.51 4.08
N VAL A 152 11.75 2.55 3.18
CA VAL A 152 12.54 1.31 3.15
C VAL A 152 13.43 1.38 1.91
N ALA A 153 14.67 1.81 2.09
CA ALA A 153 15.54 2.23 1.00
C ALA A 153 16.66 1.21 0.75
N ASP A 154 16.87 0.87 -0.51
CA ASP A 154 17.95 0.00 -0.96
C ASP A 154 19.29 0.73 -0.87
N PHE A 155 20.24 0.12 -0.18
CA PHE A 155 21.62 0.54 0.03
C PHE A 155 22.57 -0.59 -0.38
N SER A 156 22.16 -1.43 -1.33
CA SER A 156 23.02 -2.40 -1.99
C SER A 156 24.01 -1.73 -2.93
N GLY A 157 25.07 -2.45 -3.31
CA GLY A 157 26.14 -1.89 -4.14
C GLY A 157 25.71 -1.44 -5.55
N SER A 158 24.57 -1.89 -6.07
CA SER A 158 24.02 -1.39 -7.35
C SER A 158 23.57 0.07 -7.26
N MET A 159 23.24 0.55 -6.05
CA MET A 159 22.81 1.93 -5.84
C MET A 159 23.93 2.96 -6.03
N ASP A 160 25.20 2.52 -6.03
CA ASP A 160 26.36 3.35 -6.37
C ASP A 160 26.57 3.49 -7.89
N GLU A 161 25.73 2.85 -8.72
CA GLU A 161 25.78 3.03 -10.17
C GLU A 161 25.25 4.40 -10.60
N ASP A 162 25.87 4.97 -11.63
CA ASP A 162 25.45 6.23 -12.24
C ASP A 162 24.02 6.12 -12.77
N TRP A 163 23.16 7.07 -12.38
CA TRP A 163 21.79 7.17 -12.91
C TRP A 163 21.62 8.38 -13.81
N SER A 164 22.25 9.50 -13.43
CA SER A 164 22.39 10.68 -14.27
C SER A 164 23.86 10.83 -14.72
N ARG A 165 24.18 11.85 -15.51
CA ARG A 165 25.57 12.09 -15.94
C ARG A 165 26.52 12.44 -14.78
N THR A 166 25.99 12.79 -13.60
CA THR A 166 26.76 13.36 -12.49
C THR A 166 26.40 12.81 -11.12
N GLN A 167 25.33 12.00 -11.01
CA GLN A 167 24.87 11.46 -9.73
C GLN A 167 24.56 9.96 -9.84
N THR A 168 24.88 9.25 -8.77
CA THR A 168 24.51 7.86 -8.53
C THR A 168 23.02 7.73 -8.18
N ARG A 169 22.46 6.52 -8.28
CA ARG A 169 21.08 6.25 -7.84
C ARG A 169 20.86 6.61 -6.37
N LEU A 170 21.85 6.30 -5.53
CA LEU A 170 21.81 6.59 -4.10
C LEU A 170 21.77 8.10 -3.80
N GLU A 171 22.59 8.89 -4.50
CA GLU A 171 22.63 10.35 -4.30
C GLU A 171 21.28 10.98 -4.67
N VAL A 172 20.70 10.59 -5.79
CA VAL A 172 19.36 11.06 -6.20
C VAL A 172 18.32 10.62 -5.18
N LEU A 173 18.33 9.37 -4.72
CA LEU A 173 17.39 8.86 -3.71
C LEU A 173 17.44 9.71 -2.43
N LYS A 174 18.63 9.94 -1.89
CA LYS A 174 18.81 10.74 -0.67
C LYS A 174 18.34 12.17 -0.86
N GLU A 175 18.66 12.78 -2.00
CA GLU A 175 18.20 14.13 -2.35
C GLU A 175 16.67 14.22 -2.33
N GLN A 176 15.97 13.27 -2.94
CA GLN A 176 14.51 13.29 -2.97
C GLN A 176 13.89 13.02 -1.60
N VAL A 177 14.41 12.03 -0.85
CA VAL A 177 13.96 11.77 0.52
C VAL A 177 14.15 13.00 1.40
N ASN A 178 15.27 13.73 1.24
CA ASN A 178 15.54 14.97 1.95
C ASN A 178 14.53 16.06 1.62
N ILE A 179 14.26 16.30 0.32
CA ILE A 179 13.29 17.31 -0.14
C ILE A 179 11.89 17.02 0.42
N ILE A 180 11.45 15.78 0.34
CA ILE A 180 10.12 15.38 0.79
C ILE A 180 10.01 15.39 2.32
N SER A 181 11.08 14.99 3.02
CA SER A 181 11.11 15.07 4.48
C SER A 181 11.07 16.52 4.96
N ASP A 182 11.74 17.44 4.27
CA ASP A 182 11.66 18.88 4.58
C ASP A 182 10.26 19.45 4.32
N ASP A 183 9.58 19.02 3.25
CA ASP A 183 8.22 19.45 2.92
C ASP A 183 7.20 18.96 3.96
N LEU A 184 7.21 17.65 4.25
CA LEU A 184 6.32 17.02 5.22
C LEU A 184 6.55 17.51 6.65
N LEU A 185 7.80 17.79 7.03
CA LEU A 185 8.14 18.26 8.39
C LEU A 185 8.30 19.79 8.46
N SER A 186 7.84 20.52 7.44
CA SER A 186 7.99 21.96 7.36
C SER A 186 7.23 22.68 8.50
N SER A 187 7.71 23.88 8.87
CA SER A 187 7.00 24.72 9.84
C SER A 187 5.56 25.01 9.40
N GLY A 188 5.30 25.09 8.09
CA GLY A 188 3.95 25.27 7.56
C GLY A 188 3.04 24.06 7.83
N ALA A 189 3.56 22.83 7.72
CA ALA A 189 2.84 21.62 8.09
C ALA A 189 2.52 21.60 9.59
N VAL A 190 3.49 21.97 10.43
CA VAL A 190 3.30 22.05 11.89
C VAL A 190 2.30 23.15 12.29
N GLU A 191 2.37 24.32 11.65
CA GLU A 191 1.43 25.43 11.88
C GLU A 191 0.01 25.09 11.41
N ALA A 192 -0.12 24.25 10.37
CA ALA A 192 -1.39 23.68 9.92
C ALA A 192 -1.93 22.59 10.85
N GLY A 193 -1.17 22.20 11.88
CA GLY A 193 -1.56 21.24 12.90
C GLY A 193 -1.15 19.79 12.61
N TYR A 194 -0.26 19.54 11.65
CA TYR A 194 0.21 18.18 11.35
C TYR A 194 1.41 17.79 12.22
N ALA A 195 1.37 16.57 12.74
CA ALA A 195 2.44 15.93 13.47
C ALA A 195 2.95 14.68 12.73
N HIS A 196 3.32 14.86 11.45
CA HIS A 196 3.93 13.80 10.64
C HIS A 196 5.19 13.24 11.33
N ARG A 197 5.40 11.94 11.22
CA ARG A 197 6.63 11.26 11.63
C ARG A 197 7.23 10.50 10.46
N ILE A 198 8.54 10.61 10.34
CA ILE A 198 9.31 9.94 9.29
C ILE A 198 10.32 9.00 9.94
N GLY A 199 10.36 7.77 9.44
CA GLY A 199 11.41 6.80 9.70
C GLY A 199 12.15 6.44 8.42
N PHE A 200 13.37 5.95 8.56
CA PHE A 200 14.22 5.58 7.42
C PHE A 200 14.94 4.27 7.72
N VAL A 201 14.66 3.24 6.93
CA VAL A 201 15.21 1.89 7.04
C VAL A 201 16.05 1.60 5.81
N PRO A 202 17.36 1.91 5.84
CA PRO A 202 18.29 1.48 4.83
C PRO A 202 18.56 -0.02 4.97
N TYR A 203 18.60 -0.73 3.84
CA TYR A 203 18.88 -2.17 3.83
C TYR A 203 19.78 -2.54 2.67
N ASN A 204 20.47 -3.67 2.83
CA ASN A 204 21.14 -4.34 1.73
C ASN A 204 20.81 -5.84 1.83
N MET A 205 21.77 -6.74 2.12
CA MET A 205 21.44 -8.10 2.55
C MET A 205 20.84 -8.17 3.96
N ARG A 206 21.05 -7.15 4.80
CA ARG A 206 20.55 -7.01 6.19
C ARG A 206 20.38 -5.52 6.55
N THR A 207 19.78 -5.22 7.69
CA THR A 207 19.75 -3.85 8.23
C THR A 207 20.92 -3.62 9.17
N GLN A 208 21.24 -2.35 9.44
CA GLN A 208 22.27 -1.97 10.41
C GLN A 208 21.63 -1.26 11.59
N GLU A 209 21.81 -1.82 12.79
CA GLU A 209 21.18 -1.34 14.03
C GLU A 209 22.23 -1.15 15.12
N LEU A 210 21.97 -0.24 16.05
CA LEU A 210 22.80 -0.08 17.25
C LEU A 210 22.36 -1.09 18.32
N VAL A 211 23.22 -2.07 18.64
CA VAL A 211 23.01 -3.07 19.68
C VAL A 211 24.15 -2.97 20.68
N ASP A 212 23.83 -2.69 21.95
CA ASP A 212 24.81 -2.47 23.03
C ASP A 212 25.87 -1.40 22.72
N GLY A 213 25.49 -0.35 21.97
CA GLY A 213 26.41 0.72 21.56
C GLY A 213 27.33 0.33 20.40
N GLU A 214 27.19 -0.87 19.82
CA GLU A 214 27.88 -1.29 18.60
C GLU A 214 26.92 -1.40 17.43
N ARG A 215 27.32 -0.94 16.25
CA ARG A 215 26.53 -1.14 15.04
C ARG A 215 26.66 -2.60 14.58
N ARG A 216 25.51 -3.27 14.38
CA ARG A 216 25.41 -4.69 14.05
C ARG A 216 24.62 -4.90 12.77
N CYS A 217 24.96 -5.95 12.05
CA CYS A 217 24.24 -6.43 10.88
C CYS A 217 23.09 -7.34 11.29
N VAL A 218 21.91 -6.76 11.39
CA VAL A 218 20.73 -7.38 11.96
C VAL A 218 19.92 -8.12 10.90
N THR A 219 19.54 -9.34 11.24
CA THR A 219 18.55 -10.11 10.48
C THR A 219 17.22 -10.10 11.21
N GLU A 220 16.12 -9.96 10.47
CA GLU A 220 14.76 -10.08 10.98
C GLU A 220 14.15 -11.46 10.72
N LEU A 221 14.93 -12.37 10.15
CA LEU A 221 14.50 -13.74 9.85
C LEU A 221 14.48 -14.64 11.09
N GLU A 222 13.62 -15.64 11.04
CA GLU A 222 13.64 -16.80 11.93
C GLU A 222 14.26 -18.00 11.22
N TYR A 223 14.92 -18.86 11.98
CA TYR A 223 15.73 -19.95 11.43
C TYR A 223 15.38 -21.30 12.02
N LYS A 224 15.54 -22.33 11.20
CA LYS A 224 15.42 -23.74 11.56
C LYS A 224 16.66 -24.20 12.33
N SER A 225 16.48 -25.26 13.12
CA SER A 225 17.60 -25.97 13.75
C SER A 225 18.15 -27.05 12.81
N ALA A 226 19.47 -27.27 12.83
CA ALA A 226 20.11 -28.40 12.17
C ALA A 226 20.44 -29.51 13.17
N THR A 227 20.68 -30.72 12.65
CA THR A 227 21.17 -31.85 13.45
C THR A 227 22.44 -32.38 12.82
N VAL A 228 23.53 -32.42 13.58
CA VAL A 228 24.84 -32.94 13.18
C VAL A 228 25.24 -34.02 14.18
N ASP A 229 25.48 -35.24 13.72
CA ASP A 229 25.89 -36.38 14.55
C ASP A 229 24.98 -36.62 15.79
N GLY A 230 23.68 -36.40 15.62
CA GLY A 230 22.68 -36.53 16.69
C GLY A 230 22.59 -35.34 17.65
N VAL A 231 23.42 -34.31 17.47
CA VAL A 231 23.37 -33.05 18.22
C VAL A 231 22.50 -32.05 17.46
N ARG A 232 21.43 -31.59 18.11
CA ARG A 232 20.59 -30.50 17.59
C ARG A 232 21.24 -29.16 17.90
N VAL A 233 21.38 -28.32 16.88
CA VAL A 233 21.95 -26.97 16.97
C VAL A 233 20.92 -25.99 16.42
N ASN A 234 20.46 -25.04 17.25
CA ASN A 234 19.64 -23.95 16.74
C ASN A 234 20.54 -22.88 16.14
N HIS A 235 20.09 -22.24 15.06
CA HIS A 235 20.85 -21.17 14.42
C HIS A 235 21.16 -20.00 15.36
N SER A 236 20.25 -19.70 16.30
CA SER A 236 20.40 -18.68 17.35
C SER A 236 21.45 -19.03 18.41
N ASP A 237 21.82 -20.31 18.55
CA ASP A 237 22.83 -20.76 19.50
C ASP A 237 24.25 -20.60 18.93
N ILE A 238 24.36 -20.37 17.61
CA ILE A 238 25.62 -20.03 16.95
C ILE A 238 25.92 -18.56 17.23
N ASP A 239 27.08 -18.31 17.82
CA ASP A 239 27.58 -16.95 18.06
C ASP A 239 28.16 -16.34 16.76
N TRP A 240 27.27 -15.87 15.89
CA TRP A 240 27.61 -15.21 14.62
C TRP A 240 28.40 -13.93 14.84
N TYR A 241 28.24 -13.26 15.98
CA TYR A 241 29.07 -12.13 16.36
C TYR A 241 30.54 -12.52 16.49
N GLN A 242 30.86 -13.51 17.33
CA GLN A 242 32.24 -13.97 17.51
C GLN A 242 32.79 -14.67 16.27
N TRP A 243 31.94 -15.46 15.59
CA TRP A 243 32.32 -16.11 14.34
C TRP A 243 32.66 -15.12 13.23
N GLY A 244 31.98 -13.97 13.18
CA GLY A 244 32.28 -12.89 12.23
C GLY A 244 33.74 -12.41 12.24
N TYR A 245 34.40 -12.46 13.41
CA TYR A 245 35.83 -12.11 13.57
C TYR A 245 36.81 -13.19 13.13
N LYS A 246 36.32 -14.41 12.90
CA LYS A 246 37.11 -15.57 12.45
C LYS A 246 37.13 -15.66 10.93
N ARG A 247 37.97 -16.55 10.41
CA ARG A 247 38.04 -16.86 8.98
C ARG A 247 37.36 -18.19 8.71
N VAL A 248 37.01 -18.42 7.44
CA VAL A 248 36.45 -19.71 6.99
C VAL A 248 37.37 -20.90 7.30
N GLY A 249 38.69 -20.68 7.37
CA GLY A 249 39.66 -21.68 7.81
C GLY A 249 39.43 -22.16 9.24
N ASP A 250 39.12 -21.25 10.16
CA ASP A 250 38.86 -21.58 11.58
C ASP A 250 37.60 -22.46 11.70
N VAL A 251 36.56 -22.15 10.91
CA VAL A 251 35.36 -22.99 10.80
C VAL A 251 35.72 -24.39 10.28
N SER A 252 36.52 -24.46 9.20
CA SER A 252 36.94 -25.73 8.61
C SER A 252 37.79 -26.59 9.55
N GLU A 253 38.60 -25.97 10.40
CA GLU A 253 39.43 -26.68 11.37
C GLU A 253 38.62 -27.16 12.58
N CYS A 254 37.73 -26.32 13.10
CA CYS A 254 36.84 -26.66 14.21
C CYS A 254 35.84 -27.75 13.82
N SER A 255 35.26 -27.72 12.62
CA SER A 255 34.33 -28.76 12.15
C SER A 255 34.98 -30.14 12.03
N LYS A 256 36.30 -30.20 11.75
CA LYS A 256 37.06 -31.46 11.67
C LYS A 256 37.48 -32.01 13.04
N LYS A 257 37.83 -31.14 13.99
CA LYS A 257 38.35 -31.54 15.30
C LYS A 257 37.90 -30.56 16.39
N ALA A 258 37.17 -31.06 17.39
CA ALA A 258 36.70 -30.28 18.53
C ALA A 258 37.80 -29.47 19.25
N LYS A 259 39.03 -29.99 19.32
CA LYS A 259 40.17 -29.28 19.96
C LYS A 259 40.63 -28.01 19.22
N ASN A 260 40.21 -27.84 17.96
CA ASN A 260 40.51 -26.66 17.16
C ASN A 260 39.39 -25.61 17.25
N CYS A 261 38.33 -25.89 18.03
CA CYS A 261 37.24 -24.95 18.21
C CYS A 261 37.63 -23.83 19.18
N PRO A 262 37.21 -22.59 18.91
CA PRO A 262 37.36 -21.51 19.87
C PRO A 262 36.44 -21.76 21.08
N ASP A 263 36.79 -21.16 22.22
CA ASP A 263 36.09 -21.39 23.50
C ASP A 263 34.58 -21.07 23.47
N PHE A 264 34.14 -20.16 22.59
CA PHE A 264 32.74 -19.77 22.43
C PHE A 264 31.92 -20.73 21.54
N SER A 265 32.54 -21.77 20.96
CA SER A 265 31.89 -22.59 19.94
C SER A 265 32.24 -24.08 20.06
N THR A 266 31.46 -24.91 19.36
CA THR A 266 31.62 -26.36 19.35
C THR A 266 31.86 -26.89 17.94
N GLN A 267 32.33 -28.13 17.84
CA GLN A 267 32.47 -28.82 16.56
C GLN A 267 31.13 -28.88 15.81
N ALA A 268 30.02 -29.13 16.52
CA ALA A 268 28.68 -29.17 15.93
C ALA A 268 28.29 -27.81 15.34
N HIS A 269 28.56 -26.70 16.05
CA HIS A 269 28.30 -25.35 15.53
C HIS A 269 29.07 -25.09 14.24
N ALA A 270 30.38 -25.38 14.20
CA ALA A 270 31.20 -25.17 13.00
C ALA A 270 30.79 -26.08 11.83
N SER A 271 30.34 -27.29 12.10
CA SER A 271 29.77 -28.18 11.08
C SER A 271 28.48 -27.61 10.49
N VAL A 272 27.60 -27.03 11.31
CA VAL A 272 26.38 -26.35 10.84
C VAL A 272 26.72 -25.11 10.02
N ILE A 273 27.66 -24.26 10.45
CA ILE A 273 28.11 -23.10 9.66
C ILE A 273 28.63 -23.55 8.29
N SER A 274 29.39 -24.65 8.25
CA SER A 274 29.91 -25.21 7.00
C SER A 274 28.78 -25.66 6.07
N ASP A 275 27.75 -26.34 6.60
CA ASP A 275 26.58 -26.74 5.81
C ASP A 275 25.78 -25.52 5.35
N ILE A 276 25.55 -24.51 6.19
CA ILE A 276 24.88 -23.25 5.81
C ILE A 276 25.57 -22.61 4.59
N PHE A 277 26.90 -22.48 4.62
CA PHE A 277 27.65 -21.93 3.49
C PHE A 277 27.59 -22.82 2.25
N ASP A 278 27.57 -24.15 2.42
CA ASP A 278 27.37 -25.08 1.31
C ASP A 278 25.96 -24.96 0.69
N GLN A 279 24.92 -24.76 1.49
CA GLN A 279 23.55 -24.54 0.99
C GLN A 279 23.43 -23.18 0.31
N SER A 280 24.01 -22.13 0.89
CA SER A 280 24.10 -20.79 0.29
C SER A 280 24.75 -20.86 -1.09
N ARG A 281 25.86 -21.59 -1.23
CA ARG A 281 26.52 -21.82 -2.51
C ARG A 281 25.62 -22.52 -3.53
N ARG A 282 24.88 -23.56 -3.10
CA ARG A 282 23.98 -24.33 -3.98
C ARG A 282 22.79 -23.51 -4.44
N GLU A 283 22.23 -22.70 -3.56
CA GLU A 283 21.05 -21.88 -3.83
C GLU A 283 21.39 -20.71 -4.76
N THR A 284 22.50 -20.04 -4.51
CA THR A 284 22.85 -18.78 -5.19
C THR A 284 23.69 -19.01 -6.45
N GLY A 285 24.34 -20.16 -6.58
CA GLY A 285 25.23 -20.49 -7.71
C GLY A 285 26.59 -19.79 -7.67
N TYR A 286 26.85 -18.92 -6.68
CA TYR A 286 28.13 -18.25 -6.51
C TYR A 286 29.24 -19.21 -6.06
N GLY A 287 30.50 -18.81 -6.27
CA GLY A 287 31.67 -19.59 -5.86
C GLY A 287 31.83 -19.69 -4.34
N LYS A 288 32.55 -20.72 -3.88
CA LYS A 288 32.81 -21.00 -2.45
C LYS A 288 33.45 -19.83 -1.67
N ASP A 289 34.21 -18.98 -2.34
CA ASP A 289 34.91 -17.87 -1.71
C ASP A 289 33.99 -16.66 -1.48
N THR A 290 32.89 -16.58 -2.26
CA THR A 290 31.88 -15.52 -2.23
C THR A 290 30.65 -15.91 -1.43
N ALA A 291 30.11 -17.12 -1.63
CA ALA A 291 28.80 -17.55 -1.13
C ALA A 291 28.76 -17.92 0.37
N ARG A 292 29.55 -17.23 1.20
CA ARG A 292 29.64 -17.43 2.66
C ARG A 292 28.62 -16.54 3.35
N TRP A 293 27.34 -16.81 3.10
CA TRP A 293 26.21 -16.05 3.64
C TRP A 293 25.37 -16.93 4.56
N PRO A 294 24.85 -16.37 5.66
CA PRO A 294 24.16 -17.12 6.71
C PRO A 294 22.68 -17.41 6.43
N ASP A 295 22.13 -16.90 5.32
CA ASP A 295 20.67 -16.82 5.11
C ASP A 295 20.14 -17.70 3.94
N PRO A 296 20.62 -18.94 3.71
CA PRO A 296 20.03 -19.78 2.67
C PRO A 296 18.61 -20.22 3.05
N LEU A 297 17.71 -20.27 2.07
CA LEU A 297 16.29 -20.61 2.22
C LEU A 297 16.08 -21.96 2.93
N SER A 298 17.00 -22.90 2.79
CA SER A 298 16.96 -24.18 3.49
C SER A 298 16.98 -24.05 5.02
N TYR A 299 17.63 -23.01 5.55
CA TYR A 299 17.73 -22.71 6.98
C TYR A 299 16.73 -21.67 7.46
N ILE A 300 16.14 -20.88 6.57
CA ILE A 300 15.08 -19.94 6.93
C ILE A 300 13.81 -20.70 7.30
N ASP A 301 13.21 -20.34 8.45
CA ASP A 301 11.88 -20.76 8.84
C ASP A 301 10.86 -19.71 8.39
N ILE A 302 10.36 -19.88 7.17
CA ILE A 302 9.44 -18.94 6.50
C ILE A 302 8.19 -18.69 7.34
N ASP A 303 7.51 -19.74 7.78
CA ASP A 303 6.26 -19.60 8.53
C ASP A 303 6.48 -18.95 9.89
N LYS A 304 7.60 -19.27 10.56
CA LYS A 304 7.94 -18.65 11.84
C LYS A 304 8.35 -17.19 11.65
N THR A 305 9.07 -16.86 10.57
CA THR A 305 9.43 -15.48 10.21
C THR A 305 8.17 -14.65 10.00
N VAL A 306 7.22 -15.16 9.21
CA VAL A 306 5.93 -14.50 8.95
C VAL A 306 5.17 -14.27 10.25
N ARG A 307 5.02 -15.27 11.13
CA ARG A 307 4.31 -15.09 12.40
C ARG A 307 5.00 -14.14 13.39
N ASN A 308 6.32 -14.07 13.34
CA ASN A 308 7.13 -13.30 14.29
C ASN A 308 7.70 -12.01 13.67
N TRP A 309 7.11 -11.52 12.58
CA TRP A 309 7.62 -10.36 11.85
C TRP A 309 7.74 -9.12 12.75
N ASN A 310 6.83 -8.96 13.73
CA ASN A 310 6.78 -7.81 14.63
C ASN A 310 7.74 -7.91 15.83
N ILE A 311 8.45 -9.03 16.00
CA ILE A 311 9.43 -9.21 17.07
C ILE A 311 10.81 -8.85 16.50
N SER A 312 11.35 -7.68 16.87
CA SER A 312 12.72 -7.32 16.48
C SER A 312 13.73 -8.30 17.06
N LYS A 313 14.71 -8.71 16.26
CA LYS A 313 15.76 -9.64 16.72
C LYS A 313 16.96 -8.93 17.34
N THR A 314 16.97 -7.61 17.43
CA THR A 314 18.06 -6.81 18.03
C THR A 314 18.47 -7.27 19.43
N VAL A 315 17.55 -7.86 20.20
CA VAL A 315 17.81 -8.45 21.53
C VAL A 315 18.60 -9.76 21.50
N GLN A 316 18.74 -10.41 20.34
CA GLN A 316 19.49 -11.66 20.17
C GLN A 316 20.93 -11.35 19.74
N HIS A 317 21.76 -10.94 20.70
CA HIS A 317 23.12 -10.44 20.46
C HIS A 317 24.02 -11.40 19.65
N ASN A 318 23.81 -12.71 19.79
CA ASN A 318 24.59 -13.75 19.09
C ASN A 318 24.29 -13.84 17.59
N LEU A 319 23.11 -13.39 17.12
CA LEU A 319 22.69 -13.53 15.72
C LEU A 319 23.32 -12.51 14.78
N HIS A 320 23.86 -11.42 15.33
CA HIS A 320 24.16 -10.21 14.57
C HIS A 320 25.66 -9.89 14.60
N PRO A 321 26.38 -10.18 13.50
CA PRO A 321 27.78 -9.83 13.37
C PRO A 321 28.02 -8.32 13.47
N ASN A 322 29.22 -7.94 13.92
CA ASN A 322 29.65 -6.54 13.90
C ASN A 322 29.87 -6.09 12.45
N TYR A 323 29.32 -4.93 12.08
CA TYR A 323 29.36 -4.43 10.69
C TYR A 323 30.79 -4.14 10.17
N SER A 324 31.79 -3.98 11.05
CA SER A 324 33.15 -3.62 10.67
C SER A 324 33.86 -4.68 9.81
N ASP A 325 34.94 -4.27 9.12
CA ASP A 325 35.81 -5.18 8.35
C ASP A 325 36.31 -6.36 9.19
N SER A 326 36.59 -6.11 10.46
CA SER A 326 37.06 -7.15 11.36
C SER A 326 35.95 -8.12 11.76
N GLY A 327 34.72 -7.63 11.95
CA GLY A 327 33.55 -8.42 12.31
C GLY A 327 32.91 -9.18 11.14
N MET A 328 33.38 -8.95 9.91
CA MET A 328 32.84 -9.55 8.69
C MET A 328 33.80 -10.50 7.97
N ARG A 329 34.92 -10.87 8.59
CA ARG A 329 35.97 -11.71 7.97
C ARG A 329 35.48 -13.08 7.55
N LEU A 330 34.53 -13.64 8.29
CA LEU A 330 33.98 -14.95 8.01
C LEU A 330 33.13 -14.96 6.74
N PHE A 331 32.43 -13.86 6.47
CA PHE A 331 31.46 -13.77 5.40
C PHE A 331 32.11 -13.36 4.08
N GLY A 332 31.44 -13.67 2.97
CA GLY A 332 31.85 -13.29 1.63
C GLY A 332 30.92 -12.24 1.05
N GLY A 333 31.35 -11.56 -0.02
CA GLY A 333 30.48 -10.66 -0.79
C GLY A 333 29.86 -9.48 -0.05
N SER A 334 30.31 -9.16 1.18
CA SER A 334 29.82 -8.07 2.04
C SER A 334 28.31 -8.13 2.33
N ILE A 335 27.90 -8.82 3.40
CA ILE A 335 26.49 -8.83 3.88
C ILE A 335 26.07 -7.40 4.23
N CYS A 336 26.76 -6.75 5.17
CA CYS A 336 26.70 -5.31 5.42
C CYS A 336 28.03 -4.78 5.97
N GLY A 337 29.14 -5.26 5.38
CA GLY A 337 30.52 -4.93 5.79
C GLY A 337 30.84 -3.43 5.77
N SER A 338 32.04 -3.05 6.22
CA SER A 338 32.45 -1.66 6.55
C SER A 338 32.21 -0.58 5.48
N LYS A 339 32.09 -0.99 4.22
CA LYS A 339 31.80 -0.11 3.09
C LYS A 339 30.33 0.33 3.07
N ALA A 340 29.43 -0.54 3.51
CA ALA A 340 28.05 -0.15 3.77
C ALA A 340 28.03 0.57 5.11
N LYS A 341 27.79 1.88 5.10
CA LYS A 341 27.70 2.70 6.31
C LYS A 341 26.32 3.29 6.39
N PHE A 342 25.39 2.59 7.02
CA PHE A 342 24.05 3.13 7.22
C PHE A 342 23.53 2.68 8.58
N GLU A 343 22.43 3.28 9.02
CA GLU A 343 21.72 2.85 10.22
C GLU A 343 20.23 3.13 10.09
N THR A 344 19.42 2.27 10.72
CA THR A 344 17.99 2.50 10.81
C THR A 344 17.70 3.71 11.70
N ILE A 345 16.86 4.60 11.19
CA ILE A 345 16.33 5.76 11.89
C ILE A 345 14.86 5.49 12.19
N GLY A 346 14.51 5.46 13.47
CA GLY A 346 13.13 5.27 13.92
C GLY A 346 12.23 6.45 13.57
N LEU A 347 10.92 6.26 13.72
CA LEU A 347 9.94 7.34 13.50
C LEU A 347 10.22 8.53 14.40
N SER A 348 10.35 9.72 13.80
CA SER A 348 10.48 10.97 14.53
C SER A 348 9.85 12.12 13.76
N ASN A 349 9.60 13.23 14.45
CA ASN A 349 9.19 14.50 13.85
C ASN A 349 10.39 15.33 13.35
N GLN A 350 11.56 14.72 13.24
CA GLN A 350 12.78 15.32 12.70
C GLN A 350 13.18 14.62 11.42
N LYS A 351 13.74 15.40 10.49
CA LYS A 351 14.24 14.88 9.23
C LYS A 351 15.33 13.83 9.51
N PRO A 352 15.27 12.64 8.86
CA PRO A 352 16.31 11.64 9.00
C PRO A 352 17.64 12.14 8.41
N ILE A 353 18.74 11.94 9.13
CA ILE A 353 20.09 12.33 8.69
C ILE A 353 20.69 11.18 7.89
N ILE A 354 20.66 11.27 6.57
CA ILE A 354 21.02 10.17 5.65
C ILE A 354 22.18 10.48 4.69
N ASP A 355 22.66 11.73 4.65
CA ASP A 355 23.61 12.20 3.64
C ASP A 355 24.93 11.42 3.65
N ASP A 356 25.45 11.14 4.85
CA ASP A 356 26.72 10.42 5.06
C ASP A 356 26.59 8.90 4.90
N MET A 357 25.40 8.37 4.60
CA MET A 357 25.20 6.92 4.53
C MET A 357 25.77 6.33 3.23
N GLU A 358 26.48 5.20 3.26
CA GLU A 358 27.09 4.59 2.06
C GLU A 358 26.46 3.23 1.75
N ALA A 359 26.22 2.95 0.46
CA ALA A 359 25.67 1.69 0.00
C ALA A 359 26.78 0.65 -0.26
N SER A 360 26.47 -0.63 -0.06
CA SER A 360 27.35 -1.75 -0.43
C SER A 360 26.65 -3.10 -0.26
N GLY A 361 27.21 -4.15 -0.85
CA GLY A 361 26.73 -5.52 -0.66
C GLY A 361 25.59 -5.89 -1.60
N GLY A 362 24.94 -7.03 -1.32
CA GLY A 362 23.78 -7.51 -2.07
C GLY A 362 22.46 -6.87 -1.63
N THR A 363 21.36 -7.32 -2.23
CA THR A 363 20.00 -6.80 -2.06
C THR A 363 19.10 -7.89 -1.46
N SER A 364 18.43 -7.60 -0.35
CA SER A 364 17.46 -8.48 0.32
C SER A 364 16.33 -7.65 0.90
N VAL A 365 15.40 -7.26 0.03
CA VAL A 365 14.30 -6.34 0.36
C VAL A 365 13.45 -6.78 1.55
N TYR A 366 13.30 -8.09 1.77
CA TYR A 366 12.55 -8.61 2.92
C TYR A 366 13.12 -8.16 4.27
N GLN A 367 14.43 -7.92 4.39
CA GLN A 367 15.02 -7.45 5.65
C GLN A 367 14.60 -6.01 5.94
N GLY A 368 14.76 -5.13 4.94
CA GLY A 368 14.32 -3.74 5.05
C GLY A 368 12.81 -3.64 5.22
N PHE A 369 12.04 -4.44 4.50
CA PHE A 369 10.57 -4.43 4.56
C PHE A 369 10.04 -4.86 5.93
N ILE A 370 10.52 -6.00 6.46
CA ILE A 370 10.12 -6.45 7.81
C ILE A 370 10.53 -5.42 8.84
N ARG A 371 11.76 -4.89 8.76
CA ARG A 371 12.22 -3.87 9.70
C ARG A 371 11.42 -2.57 9.59
N GLY A 372 11.07 -2.11 8.39
CA GLY A 372 10.20 -0.96 8.17
C GLY A 372 8.84 -1.13 8.83
N ALA A 373 8.22 -2.30 8.64
CA ALA A 373 6.96 -2.62 9.30
C ALA A 373 7.11 -2.63 10.84
N GLN A 374 8.22 -3.16 11.38
CA GLN A 374 8.49 -3.11 12.83
C GLN A 374 8.65 -1.68 13.34
N ILE A 375 9.28 -0.78 12.58
CA ILE A 375 9.43 0.63 12.96
C ILE A 375 8.05 1.30 13.01
N LEU A 376 7.18 1.07 12.04
CA LEU A 376 5.78 1.56 12.11
C LEU A 376 5.05 0.99 13.34
N ALA A 377 5.13 -0.33 13.56
CA ALA A 377 4.46 -0.98 14.69
C ALA A 377 4.99 -0.50 16.06
N SER A 378 6.27 -0.12 16.13
CA SER A 378 6.90 0.38 17.37
C SER A 378 6.37 1.74 17.83
N ALA A 379 5.64 2.46 16.96
CA ALA A 379 5.04 3.73 17.31
C ALA A 379 3.76 3.61 18.14
N ARG A 380 3.22 2.40 18.29
CA ARG A 380 2.09 2.14 19.18
C ARG A 380 2.48 2.46 20.63
N PRO A 381 1.74 3.31 21.35
CA PRO A 381 2.09 3.68 22.71
C PRO A 381 2.01 2.48 23.67
N ASP A 382 2.96 2.40 24.62
CA ASP A 382 3.04 1.34 25.64
C ASP A 382 1.90 1.40 26.68
N LYS A 383 1.19 2.53 26.76
CA LYS A 383 0.14 2.77 27.76
C LYS A 383 -1.23 2.59 27.13
N ASP A 384 -2.11 1.87 27.82
CA ASP A 384 -3.56 1.82 27.54
C ASP A 384 -4.26 3.15 27.87
N ASN A 385 -3.63 4.30 27.60
CA ASN A 385 -4.30 5.58 27.62
C ASN A 385 -5.20 5.63 26.37
N PRO A 386 -6.54 5.69 26.53
CA PRO A 386 -7.45 5.65 25.38
C PRO A 386 -7.17 6.77 24.37
N ASP A 387 -6.82 7.96 24.84
CA ASP A 387 -6.58 9.13 23.99
C ASP A 387 -5.32 8.93 23.11
N ASP A 388 -4.23 8.40 23.68
CA ASP A 388 -2.98 8.14 22.94
C ASP A 388 -3.17 7.02 21.90
N LEU A 389 -4.06 6.05 22.19
CA LEU A 389 -4.41 4.98 21.26
C LEU A 389 -5.34 5.45 20.15
N GLU A 390 -6.30 6.33 20.45
CA GLU A 390 -7.16 6.98 19.44
C GLU A 390 -6.31 7.76 18.44
N GLU A 391 -5.40 8.62 18.93
CA GLU A 391 -4.45 9.33 18.07
C GLU A 391 -3.60 8.37 17.22
N TYR A 392 -3.13 7.26 17.80
CA TYR A 392 -2.39 6.24 17.04
C TYR A 392 -3.22 5.60 15.91
N PHE A 393 -4.49 5.28 16.15
CA PHE A 393 -5.37 4.65 15.15
C PHE A 393 -5.88 5.61 14.07
N GLU A 394 -5.96 6.92 14.37
CA GLU A 394 -6.30 7.97 13.39
C GLU A 394 -5.13 8.28 12.42
N ARG A 395 -3.89 7.96 12.81
CA ARG A 395 -2.70 8.19 11.96
C ARG A 395 -2.66 7.26 10.76
N SER A 396 -2.48 7.87 9.58
CA SER A 396 -2.20 7.14 8.35
C SER A 396 -0.84 6.44 8.42
N GLN A 397 -0.80 5.14 8.13
CA GLN A 397 0.43 4.34 8.15
C GLN A 397 0.89 4.06 6.73
N MET A 398 2.14 4.38 6.42
CA MET A 398 2.70 4.22 5.08
C MET A 398 4.11 3.62 5.10
N LEU A 399 4.30 2.55 4.33
CA LEU A 399 5.61 2.01 3.94
C LEU A 399 5.90 2.38 2.50
N LEU A 400 7.04 3.02 2.25
CA LEU A 400 7.51 3.31 0.89
C LEU A 400 8.83 2.59 0.62
N ILE A 401 8.78 1.56 -0.21
CA ILE A 401 9.96 0.79 -0.62
C ILE A 401 10.60 1.45 -1.83
N LEU A 402 11.88 1.78 -1.73
CA LEU A 402 12.69 2.37 -2.80
C LEU A 402 13.80 1.36 -3.14
N SER A 403 13.82 0.81 -4.35
CA SER A 403 14.83 -0.20 -4.72
C SER A 403 15.21 -0.14 -6.19
N ASP A 404 16.49 -0.36 -6.50
CA ASP A 404 17.02 -0.41 -7.87
C ASP A 404 17.27 -1.82 -8.40
N GLY A 405 16.94 -2.85 -7.63
CA GLY A 405 17.53 -4.17 -7.83
C GLY A 405 16.58 -5.34 -7.63
N GLN A 406 16.81 -6.37 -8.44
CA GLN A 406 16.35 -7.71 -8.11
C GLN A 406 17.15 -8.24 -6.91
N GLU A 407 16.48 -8.96 -6.01
CA GLU A 407 17.15 -9.64 -4.89
C GLU A 407 18.35 -10.47 -5.37
N ASP A 408 19.55 -10.13 -4.88
CA ASP A 408 20.77 -10.89 -5.12
C ASP A 408 21.62 -10.85 -3.85
N PRO A 409 22.05 -12.00 -3.31
CA PRO A 409 22.14 -13.30 -3.98
C PRO A 409 20.90 -14.19 -3.85
N TYR A 410 19.99 -13.91 -2.91
CA TYR A 410 18.84 -14.77 -2.60
C TYR A 410 17.56 -14.35 -3.32
N ARG A 411 17.40 -14.80 -4.57
CA ARG A 411 16.32 -14.37 -5.49
C ARG A 411 14.89 -14.81 -5.14
N ASN A 412 14.74 -15.76 -4.23
CA ASN A 412 13.45 -16.41 -3.99
C ASN A 412 12.91 -16.14 -2.58
N THR A 413 13.70 -15.55 -1.68
CA THR A 413 13.34 -15.48 -0.26
C THR A 413 12.16 -14.54 -0.05
N PHE A 414 12.14 -13.34 -0.65
CA PHE A 414 11.01 -12.43 -0.51
C PHE A 414 9.73 -13.03 -1.07
N SER A 415 9.74 -13.57 -2.30
CA SER A 415 8.55 -14.19 -2.88
C SER A 415 8.03 -15.35 -2.03
N ARG A 416 8.90 -16.14 -1.38
CA ARG A 416 8.48 -17.21 -0.46
C ARG A 416 7.81 -16.67 0.81
N LEU A 417 8.33 -15.58 1.37
CA LEU A 417 7.72 -14.92 2.53
C LEU A 417 6.37 -14.31 2.20
N VAL A 418 6.26 -13.62 1.06
CA VAL A 418 5.00 -13.02 0.59
C VAL A 418 3.95 -14.11 0.33
N ASN A 419 4.31 -15.19 -0.37
CA ASN A 419 3.41 -16.32 -0.61
C ASN A 419 2.98 -17.06 0.67
N ALA A 420 3.79 -17.00 1.73
CA ALA A 420 3.45 -17.55 3.04
C ALA A 420 2.58 -16.60 3.89
N GLY A 421 2.23 -15.43 3.37
CA GLY A 421 1.31 -14.48 4.02
C GLY A 421 1.98 -13.33 4.76
N LEU A 422 3.25 -13.02 4.52
CA LEU A 422 3.95 -11.92 5.22
C LEU A 422 3.17 -10.60 5.16
N CYS A 423 2.76 -10.17 3.95
CA CYS A 423 2.08 -8.89 3.78
C CYS A 423 0.66 -8.92 4.36
N THR A 424 0.01 -10.08 4.36
CA THR A 424 -1.29 -10.27 5.02
C THR A 424 -1.16 -10.10 6.53
N GLU A 425 -0.18 -10.75 7.17
CA GLU A 425 0.05 -10.63 8.62
C GLU A 425 0.44 -9.21 9.03
N ILE A 426 1.24 -8.51 8.21
CA ILE A 426 1.57 -7.10 8.45
C ILE A 426 0.32 -6.24 8.36
N ARG A 427 -0.50 -6.37 7.31
CA ARG A 427 -1.73 -5.58 7.15
C ARG A 427 -2.75 -5.86 8.24
N GLU A 428 -2.89 -7.12 8.65
CA GLU A 428 -3.79 -7.52 9.73
C GLU A 428 -3.44 -6.85 11.06
N HIS A 429 -2.17 -6.53 11.30
CA HIS A 429 -1.75 -5.78 12.50
C HIS A 429 -2.24 -4.34 12.52
N PHE A 430 -2.35 -3.70 11.35
CA PHE A 430 -2.79 -2.30 11.21
C PHE A 430 -4.27 -2.17 10.85
N LYS A 431 -5.06 -3.25 10.92
CA LYS A 431 -6.47 -3.24 10.51
C LYS A 431 -7.38 -2.35 11.37
N ASP A 432 -6.96 -2.08 12.61
CA ASP A 432 -7.73 -1.30 13.58
C ASP A 432 -7.54 0.21 13.38
N HIS A 433 -6.59 0.61 12.52
CA HIS A 433 -6.47 1.99 12.08
C HIS A 433 -7.66 2.38 11.21
N GLU A 434 -8.02 3.66 11.20
CA GLU A 434 -9.09 4.17 10.35
C GLU A 434 -8.84 3.93 8.86
N ARG A 435 -7.56 3.81 8.49
CA ARG A 435 -7.10 3.45 7.15
C ARG A 435 -6.20 2.21 7.20
N PRO A 436 -6.34 1.30 6.22
CA PRO A 436 -5.39 0.20 6.08
C PRO A 436 -3.98 0.76 5.80
N LEU A 437 -2.96 0.04 6.26
CA LEU A 437 -1.57 0.31 5.91
C LEU A 437 -1.42 0.45 4.38
N TYR A 438 -0.80 1.55 3.94
CA TYR A 438 -0.43 1.76 2.53
C TYR A 438 1.01 1.30 2.28
N ILE A 439 1.21 0.44 1.28
CA ILE A 439 2.52 -0.05 0.86
C ILE A 439 2.77 0.39 -0.58
N GLY A 440 3.62 1.39 -0.77
CA GLY A 440 4.08 1.84 -2.09
C GLY A 440 5.45 1.25 -2.42
N VAL A 441 5.68 0.94 -3.70
CA VAL A 441 7.00 0.52 -4.20
C VAL A 441 7.42 1.43 -5.35
N ILE A 442 8.67 1.88 -5.32
CA ILE A 442 9.31 2.59 -6.42
C ILE A 442 10.52 1.80 -6.91
N GLY A 443 10.46 1.35 -8.16
CA GLY A 443 11.58 0.75 -8.88
C GLY A 443 12.47 1.83 -9.49
N ILE A 444 13.71 1.96 -9.03
CA ILE A 444 14.69 2.94 -9.52
C ILE A 444 15.52 2.29 -10.63
N SER A 445 15.32 2.70 -11.88
CA SER A 445 15.96 2.04 -13.04
C SER A 445 15.70 0.52 -13.10
N PHE A 446 14.58 0.09 -12.51
CA PHE A 446 14.25 -1.30 -12.26
C PHE A 446 12.77 -1.59 -12.52
N ASP A 447 12.49 -2.76 -13.10
CA ASP A 447 11.13 -3.27 -13.33
C ASP A 447 10.62 -3.94 -12.04
N ALA A 448 10.23 -3.12 -11.07
CA ALA A 448 9.61 -3.59 -9.83
C ALA A 448 8.21 -4.15 -10.11
N SER A 449 7.49 -3.57 -11.08
CA SER A 449 6.17 -4.07 -11.48
C SER A 449 6.21 -5.48 -12.08
N GLY A 450 7.33 -5.91 -12.66
CA GLY A 450 7.57 -7.28 -13.12
C GLY A 450 7.81 -8.31 -12.00
N GLN A 451 8.12 -7.89 -10.77
CA GLN A 451 8.43 -8.80 -9.67
C GLN A 451 7.18 -9.27 -8.93
N THR A 452 6.96 -10.59 -8.89
CA THR A 452 5.81 -11.20 -8.19
C THR A 452 5.73 -10.80 -6.71
N GLY A 453 6.86 -10.77 -6.01
CA GLY A 453 6.90 -10.38 -4.59
C GLY A 453 6.36 -8.97 -4.33
N PHE A 454 6.67 -7.99 -5.19
CA PHE A 454 6.13 -6.64 -5.05
C PHE A 454 4.66 -6.58 -5.44
N ARG A 455 4.28 -7.20 -6.56
CA ARG A 455 2.88 -7.22 -7.04
C ARG A 455 1.90 -7.81 -6.04
N ASP A 456 2.32 -8.83 -5.31
CA ASP A 456 1.46 -9.53 -4.36
C ASP A 456 1.41 -8.83 -2.99
N CYS A 457 2.24 -7.80 -2.77
CA CYS A 457 2.39 -7.12 -1.48
C CYS A 457 2.01 -5.63 -1.51
N ALA A 458 2.37 -4.92 -2.57
CA ALA A 458 2.21 -3.48 -2.71
C ALA A 458 0.81 -3.09 -3.17
N ASP A 459 0.32 -1.94 -2.70
CA ASP A 459 -0.91 -1.32 -3.19
C ASP A 459 -0.67 -0.64 -4.54
N GLU A 460 0.50 -0.02 -4.70
CA GLU A 460 0.93 0.62 -5.93
C GLU A 460 2.42 0.44 -6.17
N ILE A 461 2.78 0.25 -7.44
CA ILE A 461 4.16 0.08 -7.90
C ILE A 461 4.41 1.07 -9.04
N ILE A 462 5.46 1.87 -8.91
CA ILE A 462 5.87 2.83 -9.93
C ILE A 462 7.32 2.53 -10.34
N ASP A 463 7.52 2.24 -11.62
CA ASP A 463 8.86 2.08 -12.18
C ASP A 463 9.35 3.43 -12.73
N VAL A 464 10.47 3.91 -12.20
CA VAL A 464 11.05 5.21 -12.53
C VAL A 464 12.36 4.97 -13.30
N SER A 465 12.35 5.34 -14.58
CA SER A 465 13.54 5.23 -15.43
C SER A 465 14.39 6.51 -15.45
N ASN A 466 13.78 7.67 -15.21
CA ASN A 466 14.42 8.98 -15.22
C ASN A 466 14.45 9.58 -13.81
N SER A 467 15.61 10.05 -13.36
CA SER A 467 15.80 10.67 -12.05
C SER A 467 14.93 11.91 -11.82
N GLU A 468 14.62 12.66 -12.89
CA GLU A 468 13.80 13.89 -12.79
C GLU A 468 12.36 13.60 -12.37
N ASP A 469 11.85 12.39 -12.67
CA ASP A 469 10.48 12.01 -12.38
C ASP A 469 10.33 11.46 -10.94
N LEU A 470 11.44 11.11 -10.26
CA LEU A 470 11.39 10.41 -8.97
C LEU A 470 10.66 11.22 -7.89
N LEU A 471 10.92 12.53 -7.82
CA LEU A 471 10.28 13.41 -6.83
C LEU A 471 8.76 13.40 -6.98
N GLU A 472 8.28 13.63 -8.20
CA GLU A 472 6.85 13.68 -8.52
C GLU A 472 6.18 12.34 -8.18
N LYS A 473 6.84 11.22 -8.48
CA LYS A 473 6.31 9.88 -8.19
C LYS A 473 6.26 9.53 -6.72
N ILE A 474 7.26 9.93 -5.94
CA ILE A 474 7.19 9.79 -4.48
C ILE A 474 6.07 10.66 -3.92
N GLN A 475 5.95 11.92 -4.37
CA GLN A 475 4.87 12.81 -3.96
C GLN A 475 3.48 12.25 -4.32
N GLU A 476 3.33 11.67 -5.51
CA GLU A 476 2.10 11.00 -5.96
C GLU A 476 1.72 9.86 -5.01
N LEU A 477 2.67 8.99 -4.64
CA LEU A 477 2.42 7.89 -3.72
C LEU A 477 2.10 8.36 -2.30
N ILE A 478 2.79 9.39 -1.80
CA ILE A 478 2.51 9.94 -0.47
C ILE A 478 1.13 10.58 -0.44
N GLN A 479 0.72 11.29 -1.50
CA GLN A 479 -0.62 11.85 -1.59
C GLN A 479 -1.69 10.76 -1.61
N LYS A 480 -1.48 9.67 -2.34
CA LYS A 480 -2.40 8.53 -2.36
C LYS A 480 -2.42 7.73 -1.05
N GLY A 481 -1.30 7.61 -0.37
CA GLY A 481 -1.18 6.90 0.91
C GLY A 481 -1.67 7.72 2.11
N ALA A 482 -1.50 9.04 2.09
CA ALA A 482 -1.95 9.99 3.12
C ALA A 482 -3.37 10.52 2.89
N ALA A 483 -4.04 10.02 1.86
CA ALA A 483 -5.41 10.33 1.46
C ALA A 483 -6.45 9.98 2.55
N THR A 484 -6.81 10.93 3.42
CA THR A 484 -7.71 10.67 4.55
C THR A 484 -9.20 10.66 4.21
N SER A 485 -10.04 10.43 5.22
CA SER A 485 -11.47 10.75 5.20
C SER A 485 -11.68 12.25 5.03
N GLY A 486 -11.78 12.66 3.78
CA GLY A 486 -12.31 13.96 3.44
C GLY A 486 -13.80 14.09 3.71
N VAL A 487 -14.28 15.33 3.79
CA VAL A 487 -15.73 15.57 3.75
C VAL A 487 -16.19 15.41 2.30
N SER A 488 -16.96 14.36 2.03
CA SER A 488 -17.66 14.22 0.75
C SER A 488 -18.72 15.30 0.62
N ARG A 489 -18.65 16.09 -0.45
CA ARG A 489 -19.67 17.07 -0.82
C ARG A 489 -20.30 16.64 -2.13
N LEU A 490 -21.63 16.67 -2.19
CA LEU A 490 -22.38 16.47 -3.43
C LEU A 490 -22.28 17.73 -4.28
N TYR A 491 -22.15 17.53 -5.59
CA TYR A 491 -22.09 18.59 -6.58
C TYR A 491 -23.09 18.31 -7.69
N ASP A 492 -23.80 19.35 -8.12
CA ASP A 492 -24.63 19.29 -9.32
C ASP A 492 -23.71 19.45 -10.54
N LYS A 493 -23.79 18.53 -11.50
CA LYS A 493 -22.98 18.55 -12.72
C LYS A 493 -23.37 19.69 -13.68
N THR A 494 -24.51 20.34 -13.44
CA THR A 494 -25.06 21.39 -14.32
C THR A 494 -24.77 22.84 -13.90
N LEU A 495 -24.01 23.03 -12.82
CA LEU A 495 -23.50 24.32 -12.34
C LEU A 495 -21.97 24.36 -12.45
#